data_AF-A0A1E3UFR6-F1
#
_entry.id   AF-A0A1E3UFR6-F1
#
_cell.length_a   1.000
_cell.length_b   1.000
_cell.length_c   1.000
_cell.angle_alpha   90.00
_cell.angle_beta   90.00
_cell.angle_gamma   90.00
#
_symmetry.space_group_name_H-M   'P 1'
#
loop_
_entity.id
_entity.type
_entity.pdbx_description
1 polymer ?
#
loop_
_entity_poly.entity_id
_entity_poly.type
_entity_poly.pdbx_seq_one_letter_code
_entity_poly.pdbx_strand_id
1 'polypeptide(L)'
;MKQIGEVFSKLEIAASADFLKTIVPSEPLRTEENSFEATNQNFDESFKGSLMRHGIYNNCGFTNVNFEGTIGNNSIFKNSKFEDCKFVNANFMYSDFSNSSLLINSSSCRYDFSDFTGTNIFQSNIDGTSFRECYFRNGTLETCEIKQCDFANSTFSNCFIKDIDLSVTTLDFAEITDTKFQDVTLPFFGILNLVNGFEQIVHQETVSFKPASSDYMVKGEKYIEDIRLLKPVFYYERNFLALANIYAYDGEIENTYYTILNGLTYACRNKDFSLIRHLCKYASVNKYFNLEQLKSFYDLLENNVNVQQLQYVEYRNYINELSIAKSLLIDSPFNRDIIEINLKTKFDYTDVDKLTETFNIINSTLEQYAPDSNNCITVRHNSPINLTILVSDNIYTLILVFMALEVVFNRSCNGIEKIQNIIKNRREIKLQKLEMEIKKIEIEKMKAEQKRQQDTHHILLPSDFENISYIVKTINDLPKELRNCK
;
A
#
# COMPACT_ATOMS: atom_id res chain seq x y z
N MET A 1 -25.14 4.38 20.96
CA MET A 1 -25.45 3.92 19.58
C MET A 1 -26.63 2.96 19.67
N LYS A 2 -27.76 3.25 19.01
CA LYS A 2 -28.83 2.26 18.86
C LYS A 2 -28.28 1.11 18.01
N GLN A 3 -28.42 -0.13 18.48
CA GLN A 3 -28.19 -1.32 17.65
C GLN A 3 -29.05 -1.19 16.39
N ILE A 4 -28.49 -1.61 15.25
CA ILE A 4 -29.20 -1.74 13.98
C ILE A 4 -30.26 -2.84 14.20
N GLY A 5 -31.47 -2.44 14.59
CA GLY A 5 -32.66 -3.30 14.56
C GLY A 5 -33.26 -3.31 13.16
N GLU A 6 -34.05 -4.34 12.83
CA GLU A 6 -34.82 -4.40 11.58
C GLU A 6 -35.74 -3.17 11.49
N VAL A 7 -35.44 -2.27 10.55
CA VAL A 7 -36.15 -0.98 10.37
C VAL A 7 -37.52 -1.16 9.69
N PHE A 8 -37.73 -2.28 8.99
CA PHE A 8 -38.92 -2.58 8.21
C PHE A 8 -39.43 -3.99 8.50
N SER A 9 -40.75 -4.17 8.45
CA SER A 9 -41.38 -5.48 8.60
C SER A 9 -41.22 -6.34 7.34
N LYS A 10 -41.31 -7.67 7.50
CA LYS A 10 -41.28 -8.63 6.38
C LYS A 10 -42.35 -8.36 5.31
N LEU A 11 -43.51 -7.86 5.71
CA LEU A 11 -44.61 -7.48 4.81
C LEU A 11 -44.26 -6.27 3.94
N GLU A 12 -43.63 -5.24 4.52
CA GLU A 12 -43.18 -4.06 3.78
C GLU A 12 -42.07 -4.41 2.78
N ILE A 13 -41.17 -5.32 3.16
CA ILE A 13 -40.12 -5.85 2.27
C ILE A 13 -40.77 -6.60 1.09
N ALA A 14 -41.72 -7.50 1.36
CA ALA A 14 -42.39 -8.29 0.32
C ALA A 14 -43.19 -7.41 -0.66
N ALA A 15 -43.97 -6.44 -0.15
CA ALA A 15 -44.72 -5.51 -1.00
C ALA A 15 -43.80 -4.65 -1.89
N SER A 16 -42.71 -4.16 -1.31
CA SER A 16 -41.68 -3.42 -2.05
C SER A 16 -40.98 -4.30 -3.10
N ALA A 17 -40.85 -5.61 -2.81
CA ALA A 17 -40.26 -6.56 -3.72
C ALA A 17 -41.09 -6.83 -4.97
N ASP A 18 -42.39 -6.96 -4.79
CA ASP A 18 -43.30 -7.13 -5.90
C ASP A 18 -43.37 -5.87 -6.75
N PHE A 19 -43.35 -4.68 -6.14
CA PHE A 19 -43.18 -3.44 -6.89
C PHE A 19 -41.86 -3.40 -7.66
N LEU A 20 -40.73 -3.77 -7.06
CA LEU A 20 -39.43 -3.79 -7.74
C LEU A 20 -39.46 -4.65 -9.00
N LYS A 21 -40.08 -5.83 -8.95
CA LYS A 21 -40.27 -6.69 -10.13
C LYS A 21 -41.05 -6.01 -11.26
N THR A 22 -41.96 -5.07 -10.95
CA THR A 22 -42.70 -4.33 -11.99
C THR A 22 -41.84 -3.27 -12.68
N ILE A 23 -40.90 -2.64 -11.97
CA ILE A 23 -40.09 -1.54 -12.51
C ILE A 23 -38.72 -1.99 -13.01
N VAL A 24 -38.18 -3.08 -12.46
CA VAL A 24 -36.92 -3.71 -12.87
C VAL A 24 -37.11 -5.24 -12.92
N PRO A 25 -37.79 -5.77 -13.96
CA PRO A 25 -38.13 -7.19 -14.04
C PRO A 25 -36.91 -8.14 -14.02
N SER A 26 -35.75 -7.62 -14.38
CA SER A 26 -34.48 -8.33 -14.45
C SER A 26 -33.62 -8.27 -13.18
N GLU A 27 -33.95 -7.42 -12.18
CA GLU A 27 -33.28 -7.41 -10.86
C GLU A 27 -34.24 -7.97 -9.80
N PRO A 28 -34.17 -9.28 -9.48
CA PRO A 28 -34.99 -9.83 -8.39
C PRO A 28 -34.57 -9.24 -7.05
N LEU A 29 -35.50 -9.26 -6.07
CA LEU A 29 -35.10 -9.01 -4.69
C LEU A 29 -34.04 -10.02 -4.26
N ARG A 30 -33.03 -9.54 -3.53
CA ARG A 30 -31.98 -10.37 -2.97
C ARG A 30 -32.60 -11.35 -1.95
N THR A 31 -32.56 -12.64 -2.27
CA THR A 31 -32.85 -13.74 -1.35
C THR A 31 -31.52 -14.34 -0.87
N GLU A 32 -31.53 -15.23 0.13
CA GLU A 32 -30.31 -15.99 0.50
C GLU A 32 -29.73 -16.74 -0.71
N GLU A 33 -30.59 -17.24 -1.61
CA GLU A 33 -30.23 -17.95 -2.85
C GLU A 33 -29.65 -17.04 -3.97
N ASN A 34 -29.89 -15.72 -3.89
CA ASN A 34 -29.35 -14.69 -4.80
C ASN A 34 -28.48 -13.67 -4.05
N SER A 35 -27.93 -14.06 -2.89
CA SER A 35 -26.90 -13.25 -2.25
C SER A 35 -25.70 -13.24 -3.18
N PHE A 36 -25.12 -12.07 -3.45
CA PHE A 36 -23.87 -11.99 -4.20
C PHE A 36 -22.69 -12.54 -3.39
N GLU A 37 -22.96 -13.39 -2.41
CA GLU A 37 -22.00 -14.02 -1.53
C GLU A 37 -22.06 -15.51 -1.77
N ALA A 38 -20.92 -16.13 -2.05
CA ALA A 38 -20.84 -17.59 -2.12
C ALA A 38 -19.49 -18.07 -1.63
N THR A 39 -19.46 -19.31 -1.16
CA THR A 39 -18.21 -19.98 -0.77
C THR A 39 -18.24 -21.42 -1.23
N ASN A 40 -17.16 -21.88 -1.89
CA ASN A 40 -17.06 -23.23 -2.44
C ASN A 40 -18.15 -23.58 -3.47
N GLN A 41 -18.55 -22.64 -4.32
CA GLN A 41 -19.58 -22.84 -5.35
C GLN A 41 -19.02 -22.69 -6.76
N ASN A 42 -19.62 -23.39 -7.72
CA ASN A 42 -19.29 -23.26 -9.13
C ASN A 42 -20.46 -22.64 -9.88
N PHE A 43 -20.14 -21.68 -10.74
CA PHE A 43 -21.06 -20.92 -11.57
C PHE A 43 -20.70 -21.14 -13.03
N ASP A 44 -21.73 -21.31 -13.86
CA ASP A 44 -21.60 -21.44 -15.30
C ASP A 44 -22.27 -20.24 -16.02
N GLU A 45 -22.43 -20.33 -17.33
CA GLU A 45 -23.09 -19.32 -18.18
C GLU A 45 -24.50 -18.88 -17.70
N SER A 46 -25.17 -19.67 -16.85
CA SER A 46 -26.46 -19.29 -16.26
C SER A 46 -26.33 -18.16 -15.25
N PHE A 47 -25.16 -18.02 -14.61
CA PHE A 47 -24.88 -16.98 -13.64
C PHE A 47 -24.93 -15.59 -14.27
N LYS A 48 -25.76 -14.70 -13.71
CA LYS A 48 -26.00 -13.36 -14.24
C LYS A 48 -24.97 -12.37 -13.70
N GLY A 49 -23.73 -12.52 -14.15
CA GLY A 49 -22.60 -11.66 -13.77
C GLY A 49 -22.88 -10.17 -13.95
N SER A 50 -23.57 -9.78 -15.02
CA SER A 50 -23.95 -8.39 -15.30
C SER A 50 -24.84 -7.73 -14.24
N LEU A 51 -25.58 -8.51 -13.45
CA LEU A 51 -26.43 -8.00 -12.36
C LEU A 51 -25.68 -7.89 -11.04
N MET A 52 -24.45 -8.40 -10.98
CA MET A 52 -23.65 -8.38 -9.77
C MET A 52 -23.27 -6.96 -9.36
N ARG A 53 -23.49 -6.64 -8.08
CA ARG A 53 -23.03 -5.41 -7.45
C ARG A 53 -22.41 -5.74 -6.09
N HIS A 54 -21.11 -5.54 -5.93
CA HIS A 54 -20.37 -5.83 -4.69
C HIS A 54 -20.54 -7.29 -4.22
N GLY A 55 -19.99 -8.24 -4.98
CA GLY A 55 -20.10 -9.66 -4.63
C GLY A 55 -18.92 -10.19 -3.81
N ILE A 56 -19.14 -11.20 -2.97
CA ILE A 56 -18.15 -11.86 -2.12
C ILE A 56 -18.12 -13.37 -2.42
N TYR A 57 -17.21 -13.78 -3.28
CA TYR A 57 -17.03 -15.16 -3.71
C TYR A 57 -15.68 -15.67 -3.20
N ASN A 58 -15.72 -16.66 -2.31
CA ASN A 58 -14.51 -17.27 -1.75
C ASN A 58 -14.41 -18.73 -2.20
N ASN A 59 -13.29 -19.11 -2.81
CA ASN A 59 -13.09 -20.48 -3.32
C ASN A 59 -14.17 -20.90 -4.34
N CYS A 60 -14.58 -19.99 -5.21
CA CYS A 60 -15.62 -20.28 -6.21
C CYS A 60 -15.02 -20.54 -7.60
N GLY A 61 -15.71 -21.33 -8.42
CA GLY A 61 -15.42 -21.50 -9.84
C GLY A 61 -16.40 -20.71 -10.71
N PHE A 62 -15.91 -20.07 -11.77
CA PHE A 62 -16.70 -19.42 -12.79
C PHE A 62 -16.26 -19.95 -14.14
N THR A 63 -17.19 -20.51 -14.91
CA THR A 63 -16.90 -21.10 -16.22
C THR A 63 -17.84 -20.53 -17.26
N ASN A 64 -17.30 -19.94 -18.34
CA ASN A 64 -18.10 -19.32 -19.41
C ASN A 64 -19.08 -18.22 -18.93
N VAL A 65 -18.80 -17.61 -17.79
CA VAL A 65 -19.64 -16.55 -17.22
C VAL A 65 -19.43 -15.24 -17.98
N ASN A 66 -20.53 -14.56 -18.32
CA ASN A 66 -20.49 -13.23 -18.91
C ASN A 66 -20.64 -12.12 -17.84
N PHE A 67 -19.57 -11.37 -17.64
CA PHE A 67 -19.49 -10.18 -16.80
C PHE A 67 -19.55 -8.86 -17.60
N GLU A 68 -20.03 -8.88 -18.83
CA GLU A 68 -20.17 -7.67 -19.64
C GLU A 68 -21.04 -6.60 -18.95
N GLY A 69 -20.52 -5.37 -18.91
CA GLY A 69 -21.18 -4.22 -18.29
C GLY A 69 -21.31 -4.29 -16.77
N THR A 70 -20.70 -5.28 -16.11
CA THR A 70 -20.84 -5.48 -14.65
C THR A 70 -20.29 -4.28 -13.88
N ILE A 71 -21.06 -3.84 -12.87
CA ILE A 71 -20.63 -2.82 -11.90
C ILE A 71 -20.20 -3.56 -10.62
N GLY A 72 -19.05 -4.22 -10.71
CA GLY A 72 -18.47 -5.08 -9.70
C GLY A 72 -17.47 -4.39 -8.77
N ASN A 73 -17.49 -3.06 -8.64
CA ASN A 73 -16.62 -2.33 -7.69
C ASN A 73 -16.62 -3.01 -6.31
N ASN A 74 -15.49 -3.03 -5.62
CA ASN A 74 -15.30 -3.66 -4.31
C ASN A 74 -15.77 -5.12 -4.20
N SER A 75 -15.79 -5.87 -5.31
CA SER A 75 -16.10 -7.30 -5.25
C SER A 75 -14.90 -8.10 -4.77
N ILE A 76 -15.15 -9.20 -4.08
CA ILE A 76 -14.16 -10.12 -3.55
C ILE A 76 -14.33 -11.44 -4.29
N PHE A 77 -13.25 -11.94 -4.88
CA PHE A 77 -13.18 -13.20 -5.62
C PHE A 77 -11.98 -14.03 -5.13
N LYS A 78 -11.77 -14.12 -3.82
CA LYS A 78 -10.59 -14.77 -3.23
C LYS A 78 -10.53 -16.25 -3.55
N ASN A 79 -9.34 -16.75 -3.83
CA ASN A 79 -9.07 -18.17 -4.09
C ASN A 79 -9.98 -18.77 -5.18
N SER A 80 -10.47 -17.95 -6.11
CA SER A 80 -11.48 -18.35 -7.09
C SER A 80 -10.85 -18.69 -8.43
N LYS A 81 -11.53 -19.50 -9.24
CA LYS A 81 -11.08 -19.88 -10.59
C LYS A 81 -12.02 -19.32 -11.63
N PHE A 82 -11.47 -18.68 -12.65
CA PHE A 82 -12.19 -18.20 -13.82
C PHE A 82 -11.66 -18.92 -15.05
N GLU A 83 -12.55 -19.57 -15.78
CA GLU A 83 -12.26 -20.35 -16.97
C GLU A 83 -13.16 -19.88 -18.10
N ASP A 84 -12.56 -19.29 -19.14
CA ASP A 84 -13.23 -18.76 -20.32
C ASP A 84 -14.32 -17.70 -20.00
N CYS A 85 -14.13 -16.95 -18.92
CA CYS A 85 -15.03 -15.86 -18.55
C CYS A 85 -14.82 -14.62 -19.43
N LYS A 86 -15.91 -13.92 -19.74
CA LYS A 86 -15.91 -12.68 -20.54
C LYS A 86 -16.10 -11.46 -19.64
N PHE A 87 -15.13 -10.54 -19.66
CA PHE A 87 -15.16 -9.25 -18.98
C PHE A 87 -15.09 -8.16 -20.05
N VAL A 88 -16.20 -7.47 -20.33
CA VAL A 88 -16.23 -6.41 -21.35
C VAL A 88 -16.94 -5.19 -20.81
N ASN A 89 -16.32 -4.01 -20.93
CA ASN A 89 -16.87 -2.76 -20.39
C ASN A 89 -17.26 -2.88 -18.90
N ALA A 90 -16.53 -3.71 -18.15
CA ALA A 90 -16.85 -4.02 -16.77
C ALA A 90 -15.97 -3.20 -15.81
N ASN A 91 -16.53 -2.89 -14.65
CA ASN A 91 -15.88 -2.07 -13.65
C ASN A 91 -15.74 -2.84 -12.33
N PHE A 92 -14.49 -3.18 -12.00
CA PHE A 92 -14.07 -3.92 -10.83
C PHE A 92 -13.06 -3.10 -10.00
N MET A 93 -13.15 -1.77 -9.98
CA MET A 93 -12.27 -0.98 -9.10
C MET A 93 -12.35 -1.43 -7.64
N TYR A 94 -11.23 -1.39 -6.92
CA TYR A 94 -11.10 -1.79 -5.51
C TYR A 94 -11.49 -3.26 -5.24
N SER A 95 -11.44 -4.13 -6.25
CA SER A 95 -11.80 -5.54 -6.07
C SER A 95 -10.62 -6.38 -5.58
N ASP A 96 -10.91 -7.58 -5.11
CA ASP A 96 -9.90 -8.50 -4.57
C ASP A 96 -9.96 -9.82 -5.32
N PHE A 97 -8.97 -10.07 -6.17
CA PHE A 97 -8.76 -11.32 -6.92
C PHE A 97 -7.64 -12.16 -6.31
N SER A 98 -7.31 -11.95 -5.04
CA SER A 98 -6.13 -12.60 -4.44
C SER A 98 -6.24 -14.13 -4.43
N ASN A 99 -5.12 -14.76 -4.78
CA ASN A 99 -4.93 -16.21 -4.90
C ASN A 99 -5.85 -16.88 -5.94
N SER A 100 -6.34 -16.11 -6.91
CA SER A 100 -7.23 -16.62 -7.95
C SER A 100 -6.49 -17.07 -9.21
N SER A 101 -7.18 -17.85 -10.03
CA SER A 101 -6.67 -18.35 -11.32
C SER A 101 -7.53 -17.81 -12.44
N LEU A 102 -6.96 -17.00 -13.33
CA LEU A 102 -7.67 -16.26 -14.38
C LEU A 102 -7.24 -16.77 -15.76
N LEU A 103 -8.18 -17.43 -16.44
CA LEU A 103 -8.21 -17.61 -17.89
C LEU A 103 -9.41 -16.82 -18.40
N ILE A 104 -9.18 -15.59 -18.85
CA ILE A 104 -10.26 -14.63 -19.13
C ILE A 104 -10.06 -13.90 -20.46
N ASN A 105 -11.17 -13.40 -20.99
CA ASN A 105 -11.20 -12.40 -22.06
C ASN A 105 -11.65 -11.06 -21.46
N SER A 106 -10.71 -10.15 -21.24
CA SER A 106 -10.95 -8.82 -20.68
C SER A 106 -10.75 -7.74 -21.73
N SER A 107 -11.78 -6.93 -22.03
CA SER A 107 -11.65 -5.78 -22.93
C SER A 107 -12.32 -4.54 -22.37
N SER A 108 -11.62 -3.41 -22.41
CA SER A 108 -12.16 -2.10 -21.96
C SER A 108 -12.69 -2.14 -20.53
N CYS A 109 -12.03 -2.92 -19.66
CA CYS A 109 -12.40 -3.05 -18.26
C CYS A 109 -11.57 -2.12 -17.36
N ARG A 110 -12.03 -1.95 -16.12
CA ARG A 110 -11.30 -1.20 -15.09
C ARG A 110 -11.14 -2.04 -13.83
N TYR A 111 -9.91 -2.30 -13.45
CA TYR A 111 -9.52 -3.00 -12.23
C TYR A 111 -8.76 -2.09 -11.26
N ASP A 112 -8.74 -0.76 -11.47
CA ASP A 112 -7.92 0.15 -10.67
C ASP A 112 -8.05 -0.07 -9.16
N PHE A 113 -6.94 0.04 -8.43
CA PHE A 113 -6.85 -0.19 -6.98
C PHE A 113 -7.14 -1.62 -6.52
N SER A 114 -7.21 -2.60 -7.43
CA SER A 114 -7.52 -3.99 -7.07
C SER A 114 -6.30 -4.78 -6.62
N ASP A 115 -6.57 -5.83 -5.83
CA ASP A 115 -5.56 -6.77 -5.36
C ASP A 115 -5.52 -8.04 -6.23
N PHE A 116 -4.34 -8.35 -6.76
CA PHE A 116 -4.01 -9.54 -7.54
C PHE A 116 -2.89 -10.35 -6.85
N THR A 117 -2.75 -10.22 -5.54
CA THR A 117 -1.76 -10.97 -4.75
C THR A 117 -1.99 -12.48 -4.87
N GLY A 118 -0.98 -13.23 -5.31
CA GLY A 118 -1.03 -14.67 -5.51
C GLY A 118 -1.82 -15.10 -6.73
N THR A 119 -2.30 -14.17 -7.56
CA THR A 119 -3.10 -14.49 -8.74
C THR A 119 -2.24 -15.09 -9.84
N ASN A 120 -2.74 -16.14 -10.49
CA ASN A 120 -2.20 -16.66 -11.74
C ASN A 120 -3.08 -16.21 -12.90
N ILE A 121 -2.53 -15.42 -13.82
CA ILE A 121 -3.19 -15.01 -15.06
C ILE A 121 -2.47 -15.74 -16.20
N PHE A 122 -3.16 -16.65 -16.86
CA PHE A 122 -2.56 -17.49 -17.88
C PHE A 122 -3.44 -17.53 -19.12
N GLN A 123 -2.83 -17.55 -20.30
CA GLN A 123 -3.50 -17.69 -21.61
C GLN A 123 -4.70 -16.73 -21.80
N SER A 124 -4.66 -15.57 -21.13
CA SER A 124 -5.75 -14.60 -21.13
C SER A 124 -5.56 -13.55 -22.21
N ASN A 125 -6.67 -13.08 -22.78
CA ASN A 125 -6.67 -11.96 -23.72
C ASN A 125 -7.16 -10.71 -23.00
N ILE A 126 -6.28 -9.72 -22.88
CA ILE A 126 -6.52 -8.51 -22.09
C ILE A 126 -6.21 -7.29 -22.96
N ASP A 127 -7.24 -6.56 -23.37
CA ASP A 127 -7.13 -5.43 -24.29
C ASP A 127 -7.74 -4.15 -23.72
N GLY A 128 -7.08 -3.02 -23.88
CA GLY A 128 -7.58 -1.70 -23.48
C GLY A 128 -8.05 -1.63 -22.01
N THR A 129 -7.45 -2.43 -21.12
CA THR A 129 -7.90 -2.60 -19.73
C THR A 129 -7.01 -1.80 -18.78
N SER A 130 -7.64 -1.12 -17.81
CA SER A 130 -6.95 -0.33 -16.80
C SER A 130 -6.69 -1.17 -15.54
N PHE A 131 -5.44 -1.21 -15.12
CA PHE A 131 -4.94 -1.83 -13.89
C PHE A 131 -4.21 -0.79 -13.03
N ARG A 132 -4.61 0.48 -13.06
CA ARG A 132 -3.86 1.53 -12.34
C ARG A 132 -3.87 1.27 -10.84
N GLU A 133 -2.74 1.52 -10.18
CA GLU A 133 -2.61 1.33 -8.74
C GLU A 133 -3.00 -0.08 -8.25
N CYS A 134 -2.81 -1.11 -9.08
CA CYS A 134 -3.07 -2.50 -8.69
C CYS A 134 -1.87 -3.12 -7.96
N TYR A 135 -2.16 -4.15 -7.17
CA TYR A 135 -1.16 -4.90 -6.42
C TYR A 135 -0.99 -6.31 -6.98
N PHE A 136 0.12 -6.54 -7.69
CA PHE A 136 0.55 -7.86 -8.12
C PHE A 136 1.69 -8.30 -7.21
N ARG A 137 1.42 -9.25 -6.30
CA ARG A 137 2.42 -9.77 -5.36
C ARG A 137 2.42 -11.28 -5.36
N ASN A 138 3.57 -11.94 -5.47
CA ASN A 138 3.64 -13.41 -5.53
C ASN A 138 2.76 -14.02 -6.65
N GLY A 139 2.49 -13.26 -7.72
CA GLY A 139 1.61 -13.64 -8.81
C GLY A 139 2.37 -14.13 -10.04
N THR A 140 1.66 -14.79 -10.96
CA THR A 140 2.20 -15.23 -12.25
C THR A 140 1.37 -14.67 -13.40
N LEU A 141 2.04 -14.16 -14.43
CA LEU A 141 1.44 -13.81 -15.71
C LEU A 141 2.17 -14.60 -16.80
N GLU A 142 1.49 -15.53 -17.45
CA GLU A 142 2.14 -16.44 -18.42
C GLU A 142 1.33 -16.56 -19.71
N THR A 143 1.99 -16.38 -20.86
CA THR A 143 1.39 -16.62 -22.19
C THR A 143 0.11 -15.82 -22.46
N CYS A 144 0.00 -14.61 -21.89
CA CYS A 144 -1.15 -13.72 -22.07
C CYS A 144 -0.95 -12.77 -23.27
N GLU A 145 -2.04 -12.46 -23.96
CA GLU A 145 -2.08 -11.38 -24.94
C GLU A 145 -2.53 -10.10 -24.24
N ILE A 146 -1.59 -9.21 -23.91
CA ILE A 146 -1.86 -7.96 -23.18
C ILE A 146 -1.58 -6.77 -24.09
N LYS A 147 -2.62 -6.05 -24.50
CA LYS A 147 -2.52 -4.93 -25.44
C LYS A 147 -3.17 -3.68 -24.89
N GLN A 148 -2.53 -2.53 -25.12
CA GLN A 148 -3.09 -1.20 -24.78
C GLN A 148 -3.57 -1.09 -23.33
N CYS A 149 -2.96 -1.84 -22.42
CA CYS A 149 -3.31 -1.86 -21.01
C CYS A 149 -2.51 -0.82 -20.24
N ASP A 150 -3.09 -0.34 -19.15
CA ASP A 150 -2.49 0.68 -18.30
C ASP A 150 -2.21 0.13 -16.89
N PHE A 151 -0.93 -0.06 -16.59
CA PHE A 151 -0.43 -0.51 -15.28
C PHE A 151 0.19 0.64 -14.47
N ALA A 152 -0.10 1.91 -14.80
CA ALA A 152 0.53 3.04 -14.13
C ALA A 152 0.33 2.99 -12.60
N ASN A 153 1.37 3.34 -11.85
CA ASN A 153 1.43 3.27 -10.39
C ASN A 153 1.19 1.87 -9.76
N SER A 154 1.15 0.79 -10.54
CA SER A 154 0.99 -0.56 -10.01
C SER A 154 2.26 -1.08 -9.34
N THR A 155 2.09 -2.05 -8.45
CA THR A 155 3.21 -2.76 -7.82
C THR A 155 3.31 -4.18 -8.36
N PHE A 156 4.50 -4.59 -8.79
CA PHE A 156 4.86 -5.96 -9.10
C PHE A 156 5.96 -6.40 -8.14
N SER A 157 5.63 -7.27 -7.19
CA SER A 157 6.57 -7.75 -6.17
C SER A 157 6.61 -9.28 -6.15
N ASN A 158 7.80 -9.85 -6.29
CA ASN A 158 7.99 -11.30 -6.32
C ASN A 158 7.09 -12.00 -7.35
N CYS A 159 6.93 -11.40 -8.54
CA CYS A 159 6.13 -11.96 -9.62
C CYS A 159 6.97 -12.77 -10.61
N PHE A 160 6.29 -13.63 -11.38
CA PHE A 160 6.86 -14.29 -12.55
C PHE A 160 6.06 -13.91 -13.79
N ILE A 161 6.71 -13.25 -14.75
CA ILE A 161 6.09 -12.79 -15.99
C ILE A 161 6.80 -13.48 -17.16
N LYS A 162 6.07 -14.26 -17.96
CA LYS A 162 6.66 -15.14 -18.96
C LYS A 162 5.90 -15.14 -20.28
N ASP A 163 6.65 -15.09 -21.39
CA ASP A 163 6.13 -15.20 -22.76
C ASP A 163 5.05 -14.15 -23.08
N ILE A 164 5.31 -12.87 -22.78
CA ILE A 164 4.36 -11.76 -22.95
C ILE A 164 5.00 -10.56 -23.66
N ASP A 165 4.27 -9.95 -24.59
CA ASP A 165 4.62 -8.64 -25.16
C ASP A 165 3.83 -7.53 -24.47
N LEU A 166 4.53 -6.70 -23.70
CA LEU A 166 4.03 -5.51 -23.01
C LEU A 166 4.45 -4.21 -23.73
N SER A 167 5.04 -4.25 -24.92
CA SER A 167 5.62 -3.07 -25.61
C SER A 167 4.66 -1.91 -25.86
N VAL A 168 3.36 -2.21 -25.91
CA VAL A 168 2.27 -1.24 -26.11
C VAL A 168 1.44 -0.99 -24.85
N THR A 169 2.00 -1.24 -23.68
CA THR A 169 1.37 -0.98 -22.38
C THR A 169 2.00 0.22 -21.68
N THR A 170 1.27 0.79 -20.72
CA THR A 170 1.80 1.84 -19.84
C THR A 170 2.27 1.23 -18.52
N LEU A 171 3.51 1.51 -18.14
CA LEU A 171 4.10 1.10 -16.85
C LEU A 171 4.59 2.32 -16.04
N ASP A 172 4.17 3.53 -16.43
CA ASP A 172 4.63 4.76 -15.81
C ASP A 172 4.40 4.74 -14.29
N PHE A 173 5.44 5.10 -13.54
CA PHE A 173 5.42 5.18 -12.08
C PHE A 173 5.16 3.85 -11.35
N ALA A 174 5.18 2.72 -12.05
CA ALA A 174 5.08 1.41 -11.42
C ALA A 174 6.32 1.10 -10.56
N GLU A 175 6.14 0.18 -9.63
CA GLU A 175 7.19 -0.39 -8.80
C GLU A 175 7.41 -1.84 -9.17
N ILE A 176 8.66 -2.19 -9.47
CA ILE A 176 9.05 -3.57 -9.77
C ILE A 176 10.11 -3.99 -8.76
N THR A 177 9.86 -5.08 -8.03
CA THR A 177 10.80 -5.59 -7.02
C THR A 177 10.77 -7.12 -7.03
N ASP A 178 11.94 -7.75 -7.07
CA ASP A 178 12.09 -9.21 -7.03
C ASP A 178 11.26 -9.96 -8.10
N THR A 179 10.94 -9.28 -9.21
CA THR A 179 10.11 -9.84 -10.28
C THR A 179 10.98 -10.38 -11.41
N LYS A 180 10.68 -11.59 -11.85
CA LYS A 180 11.39 -12.29 -12.92
C LYS A 180 10.62 -12.17 -14.22
N PHE A 181 11.32 -11.79 -15.29
CA PHE A 181 10.81 -11.68 -16.64
C PHE A 181 11.48 -12.74 -17.51
N GLN A 182 10.72 -13.65 -18.11
CA GLN A 182 11.22 -14.65 -19.05
C GLN A 182 10.59 -14.42 -20.42
N ASP A 183 11.40 -14.14 -21.43
CA ASP A 183 10.95 -13.90 -22.80
C ASP A 183 9.86 -12.83 -22.89
N VAL A 184 10.10 -11.69 -22.22
CA VAL A 184 9.17 -10.55 -22.15
C VAL A 184 9.68 -9.38 -22.98
N THR A 185 8.80 -8.71 -23.70
CA THR A 185 9.08 -7.42 -24.34
C THR A 185 8.43 -6.29 -23.55
N LEU A 186 9.20 -5.32 -23.08
CA LEU A 186 8.73 -4.16 -22.31
C LEU A 186 8.70 -2.88 -23.18
N PRO A 187 7.89 -1.87 -22.80
CA PRO A 187 7.91 -0.56 -23.43
C PRO A 187 9.29 0.09 -23.31
N PHE A 188 9.83 0.55 -24.44
CA PHE A 188 11.16 1.18 -24.46
C PHE A 188 11.27 2.41 -23.55
N PHE A 189 10.25 3.28 -23.56
CA PHE A 189 10.26 4.53 -22.78
C PHE A 189 9.58 4.39 -21.41
N GLY A 190 8.49 3.61 -21.32
CA GLY A 190 7.70 3.52 -20.09
C GLY A 190 8.49 3.01 -18.90
N ILE A 191 9.44 2.09 -19.13
CA ILE A 191 10.27 1.55 -18.04
C ILE A 191 11.29 2.55 -17.48
N LEU A 192 11.58 3.64 -18.20
CA LEU A 192 12.39 4.75 -17.67
C LEU A 192 11.62 5.63 -16.68
N ASN A 193 10.29 5.53 -16.65
CA ASN A 193 9.43 6.30 -15.74
C ASN A 193 9.03 5.51 -14.49
N LEU A 194 9.63 4.34 -14.25
CA LEU A 194 9.40 3.57 -13.02
C LEU A 194 9.86 4.37 -11.81
N VAL A 195 9.11 4.28 -10.70
CA VAL A 195 9.59 4.82 -9.43
C VAL A 195 10.54 3.87 -8.71
N ASN A 196 10.54 2.57 -9.07
CA ASN A 196 11.47 1.55 -8.55
C ASN A 196 11.61 0.38 -9.53
N GLY A 197 12.78 -0.26 -9.56
CA GLY A 197 12.99 -1.54 -10.24
C GLY A 197 13.65 -1.47 -11.62
N PHE A 198 13.95 -0.27 -12.13
CA PHE A 198 14.62 -0.10 -13.43
C PHE A 198 15.89 -0.93 -13.56
N GLU A 199 16.81 -0.82 -12.59
CA GLU A 199 18.06 -1.59 -12.56
C GLU A 199 17.83 -3.11 -12.58
N GLN A 200 16.83 -3.60 -11.82
CA GLN A 200 16.53 -5.04 -11.75
C GLN A 200 16.03 -5.60 -13.09
N ILE A 201 15.38 -4.78 -13.92
CA ILE A 201 14.82 -5.19 -15.20
C ILE A 201 15.91 -5.27 -16.26
N VAL A 202 16.75 -4.23 -16.37
CA VAL A 202 17.75 -4.13 -17.44
C VAL A 202 18.87 -5.17 -17.34
N HIS A 203 19.08 -5.74 -16.16
CA HIS A 203 20.02 -6.85 -15.94
C HIS A 203 19.47 -8.23 -16.35
N GLN A 204 18.18 -8.36 -16.71
CA GLN A 204 17.59 -9.64 -17.09
C GLN A 204 17.76 -9.90 -18.59
N GLU A 205 18.57 -10.90 -18.95
CA GLU A 205 18.96 -11.24 -20.33
C GLU A 205 17.77 -11.54 -21.27
N THR A 206 16.69 -12.04 -20.70
CA THR A 206 15.46 -12.46 -21.37
C THR A 206 14.53 -11.29 -21.72
N VAL A 207 14.83 -10.08 -21.26
CA VAL A 207 14.01 -8.89 -21.49
C VAL A 207 14.40 -8.19 -22.80
N SER A 208 13.39 -7.82 -23.57
CA SER A 208 13.51 -6.96 -24.76
C SER A 208 12.82 -5.64 -24.53
N PHE A 209 13.27 -4.58 -25.20
CA PHE A 209 12.65 -3.26 -25.15
C PHE A 209 12.25 -2.84 -26.56
N LYS A 210 11.00 -2.39 -26.72
CA LYS A 210 10.44 -1.98 -28.02
C LYS A 210 9.61 -0.70 -27.87
N PRO A 211 9.84 0.35 -28.69
CA PRO A 211 8.94 1.49 -28.77
C PRO A 211 7.61 1.08 -29.41
N ALA A 212 6.49 1.54 -28.85
CA ALA A 212 5.15 1.17 -29.34
C ALA A 212 4.90 1.48 -30.83
N SER A 213 5.57 2.50 -31.37
CA SER A 213 5.36 3.02 -32.73
C SER A 213 6.38 2.54 -33.77
N SER A 214 7.26 1.59 -33.43
CA SER A 214 8.30 1.13 -34.35
C SER A 214 8.66 -0.35 -34.14
N ASP A 215 9.30 -0.96 -35.12
CA ASP A 215 9.86 -2.31 -35.00
C ASP A 215 11.26 -2.36 -34.39
N TYR A 216 11.74 -1.23 -33.85
CA TYR A 216 13.01 -1.19 -33.14
C TYR A 216 12.95 -2.05 -31.88
N MET A 217 13.82 -3.06 -31.79
CA MET A 217 13.88 -3.97 -30.64
C MET A 217 15.32 -4.12 -30.19
N VAL A 218 15.54 -4.00 -28.88
CA VAL A 218 16.88 -4.00 -28.29
C VAL A 218 16.88 -4.73 -26.94
N LYS A 219 18.04 -5.24 -26.52
CA LYS A 219 18.26 -5.95 -25.25
C LYS A 219 19.55 -5.50 -24.56
N GLY A 220 19.63 -5.71 -23.25
CA GLY A 220 20.85 -5.63 -22.46
C GLY A 220 21.65 -4.35 -22.66
N GLU A 221 22.96 -4.47 -22.85
CA GLU A 221 23.89 -3.33 -22.96
C GLU A 221 23.52 -2.35 -24.07
N LYS A 222 23.01 -2.83 -25.20
CA LYS A 222 22.64 -1.95 -26.32
C LYS A 222 21.49 -1.02 -25.95
N TYR A 223 20.54 -1.47 -25.14
CA TYR A 223 19.46 -0.62 -24.64
C TYR A 223 20.01 0.51 -23.75
N ILE A 224 20.97 0.18 -22.89
CA ILE A 224 21.65 1.14 -22.02
C ILE A 224 22.42 2.20 -22.83
N GLU A 225 23.13 1.78 -23.89
CA GLU A 225 23.79 2.72 -24.80
C GLU A 225 22.79 3.69 -25.43
N ASP A 226 21.65 3.18 -25.91
CA ASP A 226 20.64 3.99 -26.58
C ASP A 226 20.02 5.03 -25.64
N ILE A 227 19.60 4.64 -24.43
CA ILE A 227 18.98 5.57 -23.47
C ILE A 227 19.96 6.63 -22.97
N ARG A 228 21.27 6.32 -22.90
CA ARG A 228 22.31 7.31 -22.55
C ARG A 228 22.41 8.42 -23.60
N LEU A 229 22.26 8.09 -24.88
CA LEU A 229 22.21 9.08 -25.96
C LEU A 229 20.97 9.98 -25.88
N LEU A 230 19.92 9.53 -25.20
CA LEU A 230 18.65 10.25 -25.06
C LEU A 230 18.57 11.17 -23.83
N LYS A 231 19.58 11.18 -22.94
CA LYS A 231 19.64 12.12 -21.79
C LYS A 231 19.30 13.58 -22.19
N PRO A 232 19.84 14.17 -23.28
CA PRO A 232 19.50 15.54 -23.68
C PRO A 232 18.01 15.72 -24.05
N VAL A 233 17.38 14.70 -24.64
CA VAL A 233 15.96 14.71 -25.01
C VAL A 233 15.11 14.74 -23.73
N PHE A 234 15.38 13.83 -22.78
CA PHE A 234 14.64 13.79 -21.52
C PHE A 234 14.81 15.07 -20.68
N TYR A 235 16.00 15.68 -20.72
CA TYR A 235 16.21 16.99 -20.11
C TYR A 235 15.36 18.09 -20.76
N TYR A 236 15.37 18.15 -22.09
CA TYR A 236 14.58 19.14 -22.84
C TYR A 236 13.08 18.99 -22.57
N GLU A 237 12.59 17.75 -22.58
CA GLU A 237 11.18 17.40 -22.36
C GLU A 237 10.75 17.41 -20.89
N ARG A 238 11.67 17.68 -19.95
CA ARG A 238 11.40 17.65 -18.50
C ARG A 238 10.96 16.28 -17.98
N ASN A 239 11.43 15.20 -18.61
CA ASN A 239 11.25 13.85 -18.08
C ASN A 239 12.30 13.57 -16.98
N PHE A 240 11.99 14.04 -15.77
CA PHE A 240 12.87 13.95 -14.62
C PHE A 240 13.07 12.51 -14.13
N LEU A 241 12.07 11.63 -14.23
CA LEU A 241 12.21 10.24 -13.79
C LEU A 241 13.09 9.43 -14.75
N ALA A 242 12.93 9.59 -16.06
CA ALA A 242 13.82 8.95 -17.02
C ALA A 242 15.27 9.37 -16.80
N LEU A 243 15.52 10.67 -16.61
CA LEU A 243 16.86 11.15 -16.26
C LEU A 243 17.39 10.57 -14.96
N ALA A 244 16.57 10.56 -13.90
CA ALA A 244 16.96 10.08 -12.59
C ALA A 244 17.30 8.58 -12.64
N ASN A 245 16.50 7.76 -13.33
CA ASN A 245 16.77 6.34 -13.50
C ASN A 245 18.07 6.09 -14.26
N ILE A 246 18.34 6.84 -15.34
CA ILE A 246 19.60 6.68 -16.10
C ILE A 246 20.80 7.13 -15.26
N TYR A 247 20.74 8.28 -14.59
CA TYR A 247 21.84 8.75 -13.73
C TYR A 247 22.10 7.80 -12.56
N ALA A 248 21.05 7.30 -11.91
CA ALA A 248 21.19 6.37 -10.80
C ALA A 248 21.83 5.05 -11.26
N TYR A 249 21.40 4.53 -12.41
CA TYR A 249 21.99 3.33 -13.03
C TYR A 249 23.48 3.52 -13.36
N ASP A 250 23.87 4.70 -13.82
CA ASP A 250 25.28 5.04 -14.09
C ASP A 250 26.10 5.29 -12.79
N GLY A 251 25.48 5.20 -11.61
CA GLY A 251 26.11 5.51 -10.32
C GLY A 251 26.28 7.01 -10.05
N GLU A 252 25.67 7.88 -10.87
CA GLU A 252 25.72 9.33 -10.77
C GLU A 252 24.69 9.85 -9.75
N ILE A 253 24.86 9.51 -8.47
CA ILE A 253 23.90 9.83 -7.39
C ILE A 253 23.72 11.34 -7.20
N GLU A 254 24.78 12.13 -7.40
CA GLU A 254 24.70 13.60 -7.33
C GLU A 254 23.80 14.17 -8.44
N ASN A 255 23.97 13.71 -9.69
CA ASN A 255 23.11 14.12 -10.80
C ASN A 255 21.67 13.62 -10.61
N THR A 256 21.49 12.45 -9.99
CA THR A 256 20.18 11.95 -9.59
C THR A 256 19.52 12.90 -8.59
N TYR A 257 20.24 13.32 -7.54
CA TYR A 257 19.75 14.29 -6.55
C TYR A 257 19.30 15.60 -7.20
N TYR A 258 20.15 16.20 -8.05
CA TYR A 258 19.81 17.46 -8.72
C TYR A 258 18.66 17.31 -9.72
N THR A 259 18.52 16.16 -10.36
CA THR A 259 17.38 15.87 -11.25
C THR A 259 16.07 15.87 -10.46
N ILE A 260 16.03 15.22 -9.30
CA ILE A 260 14.85 15.24 -8.41
C ILE A 260 14.58 16.65 -7.90
N LEU A 261 15.61 17.36 -7.43
CA LEU A 261 15.48 18.75 -6.94
C LEU A 261 14.89 19.68 -8.01
N ASN A 262 15.41 19.60 -9.24
CA ASN A 262 14.92 20.38 -10.38
C ASN A 262 13.48 20.00 -10.76
N GLY A 263 13.15 18.71 -10.70
CA GLY A 263 11.80 18.21 -10.96
C GLY A 263 10.78 18.72 -9.94
N LEU A 264 11.09 18.67 -8.65
CA LEU A 264 10.22 19.20 -7.59
C LEU A 264 10.08 20.73 -7.72
N THR A 265 11.17 21.44 -8.00
CA THR A 265 11.13 22.88 -8.25
C THR A 265 10.24 23.22 -9.46
N TYR A 266 10.36 22.46 -10.54
CA TYR A 266 9.52 22.60 -11.73
C TYR A 266 8.05 22.35 -11.39
N ALA A 267 7.75 21.28 -10.65
CA ALA A 267 6.40 20.91 -10.22
C ALA A 267 5.74 22.04 -9.41
N CYS A 268 6.45 22.60 -8.42
CA CYS A 268 5.98 23.73 -7.62
C CYS A 268 5.69 24.97 -8.48
N ARG A 269 6.60 25.34 -9.39
CA ARG A 269 6.47 26.54 -10.23
C ARG A 269 5.36 26.44 -11.27
N ASN A 270 5.19 25.26 -11.87
CA ASN A 270 4.23 25.03 -12.94
C ASN A 270 2.90 24.44 -12.44
N LYS A 271 2.75 24.24 -11.12
CA LYS A 271 1.58 23.64 -10.48
C LYS A 271 1.27 22.22 -10.96
N ASP A 272 2.30 21.50 -11.42
CA ASP A 272 2.21 20.07 -11.72
C ASP A 272 2.39 19.27 -10.43
N PHE A 273 1.39 19.33 -9.56
CA PHE A 273 1.45 18.66 -8.26
C PHE A 273 1.46 17.14 -8.40
N SER A 274 0.94 16.59 -9.50
CA SER A 274 0.97 15.15 -9.75
C SER A 274 2.40 14.60 -9.81
N LEU A 275 3.33 15.36 -10.39
CA LEU A 275 4.75 15.01 -10.46
C LEU A 275 5.42 14.93 -9.07
N ILE A 276 4.97 15.72 -8.09
CA ILE A 276 5.54 15.72 -6.73
C ILE A 276 5.50 14.32 -6.14
N ARG A 277 4.34 13.64 -6.23
CA ARG A 277 4.16 12.29 -5.72
C ARG A 277 5.21 11.34 -6.23
N HIS A 278 5.36 11.29 -7.55
CA HIS A 278 6.19 10.30 -8.21
C HIS A 278 7.68 10.54 -7.92
N LEU A 279 8.12 11.81 -7.89
CA LEU A 279 9.49 12.16 -7.53
C LEU A 279 9.81 11.90 -6.05
N CYS A 280 8.89 12.22 -5.14
CA CYS A 280 9.06 11.94 -3.71
C CYS A 280 9.09 10.43 -3.46
N LYS A 281 8.23 9.68 -4.16
CA LYS A 281 8.20 8.22 -4.10
C LYS A 281 9.51 7.63 -4.60
N TYR A 282 9.97 8.03 -5.79
CA TYR A 282 11.28 7.62 -6.32
C TYR A 282 12.43 7.91 -5.35
N ALA A 283 12.49 9.13 -4.80
CA ALA A 283 13.54 9.52 -3.86
C ALA A 283 13.54 8.64 -2.60
N SER A 284 12.36 8.28 -2.11
CA SER A 284 12.20 7.45 -0.92
C SER A 284 12.53 5.98 -1.18
N VAL A 285 11.87 5.33 -2.14
CA VAL A 285 11.86 3.86 -2.27
C VAL A 285 13.21 3.28 -2.71
N ASN A 286 14.00 4.00 -3.51
CA ASN A 286 15.27 3.48 -4.04
C ASN A 286 16.45 3.59 -3.06
N LYS A 287 16.30 4.31 -1.94
CA LYS A 287 17.33 4.43 -0.89
C LYS A 287 18.67 5.03 -1.36
N TYR A 288 18.67 5.79 -2.46
CA TYR A 288 19.85 6.54 -2.92
C TYR A 288 20.20 7.75 -2.03
N PHE A 289 19.21 8.26 -1.29
CA PHE A 289 19.34 9.48 -0.50
C PHE A 289 19.23 9.20 1.00
N ASN A 290 19.97 9.97 1.80
CA ASN A 290 19.88 9.91 3.26
C ASN A 290 18.69 10.77 3.78
N LEU A 291 18.40 10.66 5.08
CA LEU A 291 17.28 11.39 5.71
C LEU A 291 17.39 12.92 5.59
N GLU A 292 18.60 13.47 5.63
CA GLU A 292 18.83 14.91 5.47
C GLU A 292 18.46 15.39 4.06
N GLN A 293 18.86 14.62 3.05
CA GLN A 293 18.50 14.87 1.65
C GLN A 293 16.99 14.74 1.42
N LEU A 294 16.35 13.69 1.95
CA LEU A 294 14.89 13.55 1.88
C LEU A 294 14.16 14.72 2.54
N LYS A 295 14.65 15.18 3.71
CA LYS A 295 14.11 16.35 4.39
C LYS A 295 14.26 17.62 3.55
N SER A 296 15.41 17.81 2.90
CA SER A 296 15.64 18.97 2.04
C SER A 296 14.66 19.04 0.86
N PHE A 297 14.25 17.89 0.29
CA PHE A 297 13.20 17.84 -0.73
C PHE A 297 11.84 18.27 -0.17
N TYR A 298 11.49 17.85 1.05
CA TYR A 298 10.24 18.26 1.69
C TYR A 298 10.24 19.76 2.04
N ASP A 299 11.34 20.27 2.61
CA ASP A 299 11.51 21.69 2.92
C ASP A 299 11.42 22.55 1.65
N LEU A 300 11.91 22.05 0.51
CA LEU A 300 11.74 22.71 -0.79
C LEU A 300 10.27 22.88 -1.16
N LEU A 301 9.45 21.85 -0.98
CA LEU A 301 8.01 21.90 -1.29
C LEU A 301 7.31 22.95 -0.43
N GLU A 302 7.56 22.97 0.88
CA GLU A 302 6.93 23.93 1.80
C GLU A 302 7.28 25.38 1.46
N ASN A 303 8.50 25.63 0.96
CA ASN A 303 9.00 26.99 0.73
C ASN A 303 8.79 27.52 -0.70
N ASN A 304 8.56 26.66 -1.70
CA ASN A 304 8.52 27.07 -3.12
C ASN A 304 7.11 27.23 -3.70
N VAL A 305 6.05 27.01 -2.90
CA VAL A 305 4.67 27.19 -3.35
C VAL A 305 4.04 28.39 -2.65
N ASN A 306 3.68 29.42 -3.43
CA ASN A 306 2.91 30.54 -2.91
C ASN A 306 1.42 30.15 -2.81
N VAL A 307 1.05 29.59 -1.66
CA VAL A 307 -0.30 29.10 -1.36
C VAL A 307 -1.39 30.16 -1.58
N GLN A 308 -1.09 31.44 -1.35
CA GLN A 308 -2.06 32.54 -1.49
C GLN A 308 -2.45 32.82 -2.95
N GLN A 309 -1.64 32.37 -3.91
CA GLN A 309 -1.89 32.53 -5.35
C GLN A 309 -2.59 31.32 -5.97
N LEU A 310 -2.81 30.25 -5.21
CA LEU A 310 -3.47 29.04 -5.69
C LEU A 310 -4.98 29.22 -5.74
N GLN A 311 -5.59 28.75 -6.83
CA GLN A 311 -7.03 28.53 -6.89
C GLN A 311 -7.44 27.40 -5.95
N TYR A 312 -8.72 27.33 -5.58
CA TYR A 312 -9.21 26.31 -4.64
C TYR A 312 -8.85 24.87 -5.02
N VAL A 313 -8.97 24.50 -6.30
CA VAL A 313 -8.63 23.16 -6.79
C VAL A 313 -7.12 22.93 -6.74
N GLU A 314 -6.33 23.93 -7.15
CA GLU A 314 -4.86 23.88 -7.09
C GLU A 314 -4.37 23.73 -5.65
N TYR A 315 -4.97 24.48 -4.72
CA TYR A 315 -4.69 24.39 -3.29
C TYR A 315 -4.98 22.99 -2.74
N ARG A 316 -6.15 22.43 -3.06
CA ARG A 316 -6.50 21.06 -2.63
C ARG A 316 -5.53 20.02 -3.18
N ASN A 317 -5.19 20.10 -4.46
CA ASN A 317 -4.23 19.19 -5.07
C ASN A 317 -2.86 19.32 -4.40
N TYR A 318 -2.37 20.55 -4.21
CA TYR A 318 -1.10 20.79 -3.54
C TYR A 318 -1.07 20.22 -2.11
N ILE A 319 -2.09 20.48 -1.28
CA ILE A 319 -2.13 19.97 0.10
C ILE A 319 -2.19 18.45 0.15
N ASN A 320 -2.94 17.82 -0.77
CA ASN A 320 -2.97 16.36 -0.87
C ASN A 320 -1.59 15.80 -1.19
N GLU A 321 -0.90 16.37 -2.18
CA GLU A 321 0.43 15.91 -2.58
C GLU A 321 1.51 16.25 -1.55
N LEU A 322 1.42 17.38 -0.86
CA LEU A 322 2.31 17.74 0.25
C LEU A 322 2.16 16.75 1.42
N SER A 323 0.93 16.33 1.74
CA SER A 323 0.69 15.31 2.77
C SER A 323 1.31 13.96 2.40
N ILE A 324 1.25 13.59 1.11
CA ILE A 324 1.85 12.34 0.62
C ILE A 324 3.37 12.46 0.62
N ALA A 325 3.92 13.59 0.18
CA ALA A 325 5.35 13.88 0.24
C ALA A 325 5.88 13.81 1.68
N LYS A 326 5.17 14.38 2.66
CA LYS A 326 5.52 14.26 4.07
C LYS A 326 5.60 12.80 4.51
N SER A 327 4.59 12.01 4.16
CA SER A 327 4.56 10.58 4.47
C SER A 327 5.77 9.84 3.87
N LEU A 328 6.14 10.14 2.63
CA LEU A 328 7.20 9.45 1.89
C LEU A 328 8.61 9.90 2.26
N LEU A 329 8.80 11.17 2.64
CA LEU A 329 10.12 11.77 2.84
C LEU A 329 10.49 11.93 4.32
N ILE A 330 9.50 12.11 5.20
CA ILE A 330 9.71 12.44 6.62
C ILE A 330 9.20 11.32 7.53
N ASP A 331 7.91 11.02 7.45
CA ASP A 331 7.25 10.17 8.43
C ASP A 331 7.59 8.67 8.25
N SER A 332 7.71 8.22 6.99
CA SER A 332 7.92 6.81 6.61
C SER A 332 8.80 6.68 5.36
N PRO A 333 10.08 7.11 5.42
CA PRO A 333 10.96 6.97 4.28
C PRO A 333 11.35 5.52 4.02
N PHE A 334 11.80 5.27 2.78
CA PHE A 334 12.39 4.00 2.32
C PHE A 334 11.43 2.84 2.18
N ASN A 335 10.11 3.11 2.17
CA ASN A 335 9.08 2.09 2.24
C ASN A 335 9.42 1.16 3.42
N ARG A 336 9.23 1.65 4.65
CA ARG A 336 9.32 0.86 5.88
C ARG A 336 7.95 0.61 6.48
N ASP A 337 7.84 -0.38 7.35
CA ASP A 337 6.61 -0.59 8.10
C ASP A 337 6.38 0.59 9.06
N ILE A 338 5.13 0.79 9.47
CA ILE A 338 4.72 1.87 10.37
C ILE A 338 3.83 1.30 11.47
N ILE A 339 4.03 1.76 12.70
CA ILE A 339 3.06 1.61 13.78
C ILE A 339 2.62 2.98 14.27
N GLU A 340 1.31 3.15 14.40
CA GLU A 340 0.69 4.30 15.02
C GLU A 340 0.10 3.86 16.36
N ILE A 341 0.71 4.27 17.46
CA ILE A 341 0.31 3.95 18.83
C ILE A 341 -0.48 5.13 19.38
N ASN A 342 -1.72 4.89 19.80
CA ASN A 342 -2.64 5.89 20.32
C ASN A 342 -2.83 5.69 21.83
N LEU A 343 -2.42 6.70 22.61
CA LEU A 343 -2.54 6.76 24.06
C LEU A 343 -3.67 7.72 24.44
N LYS A 344 -4.80 7.15 24.86
CA LYS A 344 -5.93 7.93 25.42
C LYS A 344 -5.73 8.12 26.91
N THR A 345 -5.66 9.37 27.35
CA THR A 345 -5.50 9.71 28.76
C THR A 345 -6.84 10.05 29.42
N LYS A 346 -6.82 10.24 30.73
CA LYS A 346 -7.93 10.79 31.53
C LYS A 346 -7.61 12.15 32.16
N PHE A 347 -6.46 12.72 31.79
CA PHE A 347 -6.01 14.02 32.27
C PHE A 347 -6.01 15.04 31.12
N ASP A 348 -6.10 16.32 31.48
CA ASP A 348 -6.13 17.42 30.52
C ASP A 348 -4.83 18.25 30.57
N TYR A 349 -4.83 19.40 29.89
CA TYR A 349 -3.65 20.26 29.77
C TYR A 349 -3.27 20.96 31.07
N THR A 350 -4.12 20.92 32.10
CA THR A 350 -3.81 21.45 33.44
C THR A 350 -2.86 20.53 34.21
N ASP A 351 -2.85 19.23 33.90
CA ASP A 351 -1.95 18.24 34.46
C ASP A 351 -0.59 18.21 33.73
N VAL A 352 0.13 19.34 33.73
CA VAL A 352 1.39 19.52 33.00
C VAL A 352 2.42 18.45 33.37
N ASP A 353 2.55 18.13 34.66
CA ASP A 353 3.51 17.12 35.13
C ASP A 353 3.24 15.74 34.52
N LYS A 354 1.97 15.32 34.46
CA LYS A 354 1.58 14.04 33.86
C LYS A 354 1.89 14.00 32.37
N LEU A 355 1.64 15.11 31.67
CA LEU A 355 1.96 15.24 30.25
C LEU A 355 3.48 15.17 30.03
N THR A 356 4.28 15.87 30.83
CA THR A 356 5.74 15.86 30.76
C THR A 356 6.31 14.48 31.06
N GLU A 357 5.84 13.82 32.11
CA GLU A 357 6.26 12.45 32.47
C GLU A 357 5.91 11.46 31.34
N THR A 358 4.71 11.59 30.76
CA THR A 358 4.27 10.75 29.63
C THR A 358 5.20 10.91 28.44
N PHE A 359 5.54 12.16 28.10
CA PHE A 359 6.45 12.47 26.99
C PHE A 359 7.87 11.91 27.23
N ASN A 360 8.40 12.04 28.44
CA ASN A 360 9.72 11.52 28.80
C ASN A 360 9.79 9.98 28.72
N ILE A 361 8.73 9.30 29.16
CA ILE A 361 8.62 7.84 29.04
C ILE A 361 8.62 7.41 27.57
N ILE A 362 7.85 8.09 26.71
CA ILE A 362 7.81 7.77 25.29
C ILE A 362 9.20 7.92 24.67
N ASN A 363 9.87 9.06 24.89
CA ASN A 363 11.19 9.32 24.31
C ASN A 363 12.25 8.33 24.80
N SER A 364 12.33 8.07 26.11
CA SER A 364 13.28 7.08 26.66
C SER A 364 13.03 5.67 26.11
N THR A 365 11.77 5.31 25.88
CA THR A 365 11.40 4.03 25.23
C THR A 365 11.88 3.99 23.79
N LEU A 366 11.66 5.05 23.01
CA LEU A 366 12.12 5.14 21.62
C LEU A 366 13.66 5.11 21.54
N GLU A 367 14.37 5.84 22.39
CA GLU A 367 15.84 5.81 22.46
C GLU A 367 16.39 4.41 22.79
N GLN A 368 15.70 3.66 23.65
CA GLN A 368 16.14 2.34 24.07
C GLN A 368 15.87 1.26 23.01
N TYR A 369 14.68 1.25 22.43
CA TYR A 369 14.21 0.13 21.59
C TYR A 369 14.21 0.44 20.09
N ALA A 370 14.25 1.72 19.70
CA ALA A 370 14.18 2.16 18.31
C ALA A 370 15.03 3.42 18.05
N PRO A 371 16.34 3.44 18.42
CA PRO A 371 17.18 4.64 18.38
C PRO A 371 17.36 5.22 16.96
N ASP A 372 17.36 4.36 15.95
CA ASP A 372 17.53 4.75 14.54
C ASP A 372 16.19 4.86 13.77
N SER A 373 15.06 4.81 14.50
CA SER A 373 13.74 4.85 13.88
C SER A 373 13.29 6.26 13.56
N ASN A 374 12.61 6.41 12.42
CA ASN A 374 11.87 7.63 12.14
C ASN A 374 10.62 7.65 13.00
N ASN A 375 10.43 8.69 13.80
CA ASN A 375 9.28 8.78 14.69
C ASN A 375 8.74 10.20 14.82
N CYS A 376 7.47 10.29 15.21
CA CYS A 376 6.74 11.53 15.40
C CYS A 376 5.72 11.37 16.53
N ILE A 377 5.63 12.36 17.42
CA ILE A 377 4.64 12.39 18.51
C ILE A 377 3.69 13.55 18.24
N THR A 378 2.40 13.25 18.08
CA THR A 378 1.33 14.24 17.96
C THR A 378 0.53 14.31 19.25
N VAL A 379 0.40 15.51 19.81
CA VAL A 379 -0.44 15.77 21.00
C VAL A 379 -1.73 16.46 20.56
N ARG A 380 -2.88 15.88 20.91
CA ARG A 380 -4.19 16.49 20.67
C ARG A 380 -4.83 16.92 21.99
N HIS A 381 -5.15 18.20 22.08
CA HIS A 381 -5.76 18.84 23.25
C HIS A 381 -7.29 18.68 23.33
N ASN A 382 -7.85 17.65 22.67
CA ASN A 382 -9.29 17.39 22.67
C ASN A 382 -9.70 16.71 23.99
N SER A 383 -9.68 17.48 25.10
CA SER A 383 -9.80 16.99 26.48
C SER A 383 -10.72 15.77 26.65
N PRO A 384 -10.22 14.64 27.19
CA PRO A 384 -8.87 14.44 27.73
C PRO A 384 -7.77 14.35 26.63
N ILE A 385 -6.51 14.55 27.01
CA ILE A 385 -5.40 14.56 26.04
C ILE A 385 -5.29 13.20 25.32
N ASN A 386 -4.99 13.25 24.02
CA ASN A 386 -4.65 12.06 23.25
C ASN A 386 -3.27 12.23 22.62
N LEU A 387 -2.39 11.26 22.81
CA LEU A 387 -1.07 11.22 22.19
C LEU A 387 -1.04 10.14 21.11
N THR A 388 -0.61 10.51 19.91
CA THR A 388 -0.39 9.59 18.79
C THR A 388 1.11 9.52 18.51
N ILE A 389 1.70 8.34 18.64
CA ILE A 389 3.11 8.07 18.41
C ILE A 389 3.21 7.28 17.11
N LEU A 390 3.80 7.88 16.09
CA LEU A 390 4.10 7.24 14.82
C LEU A 390 5.55 6.78 14.85
N VAL A 391 5.82 5.52 14.54
CA VAL A 391 7.18 4.98 14.43
C VAL A 391 7.29 4.18 13.13
N SER A 392 8.34 4.45 12.36
CA SER A 392 8.65 3.78 11.11
C SER A 392 10.00 3.07 11.19
N ASP A 393 9.94 1.74 11.06
CA ASP A 393 11.09 0.83 11.12
C ASP A 393 10.64 -0.55 10.60
N ASN A 394 11.48 -1.56 10.72
CA ASN A 394 11.10 -2.95 10.53
C ASN A 394 10.06 -3.38 11.58
N ILE A 395 9.12 -4.24 11.17
CA ILE A 395 8.03 -4.73 12.01
C ILE A 395 8.44 -5.23 13.41
N TYR A 396 9.62 -5.81 13.58
CA TYR A 396 10.06 -6.34 14.87
C TYR A 396 10.41 -5.23 15.87
N THR A 397 11.12 -4.19 15.41
CA THR A 397 11.37 -2.98 16.21
C THR A 397 10.06 -2.31 16.61
N LEU A 398 9.10 -2.22 15.68
CA LEU A 398 7.79 -1.63 15.95
C LEU A 398 7.00 -2.37 17.03
N ILE A 399 7.05 -3.71 16.98
CA ILE A 399 6.43 -4.58 18.00
C ILE A 399 7.08 -4.34 19.37
N LEU A 400 8.42 -4.23 19.45
CA LEU A 400 9.14 -3.96 20.70
C LEU A 400 8.72 -2.64 21.33
N VAL A 401 8.67 -1.56 20.54
CA VAL A 401 8.24 -0.24 21.03
C VAL A 401 6.83 -0.31 21.58
N PHE A 402 5.90 -0.93 20.85
CA PHE A 402 4.52 -1.07 21.32
C PHE A 402 4.43 -1.83 22.65
N MET A 403 5.11 -2.98 22.77
CA MET A 403 5.10 -3.75 24.01
C MET A 403 5.70 -2.98 25.18
N ALA A 404 6.81 -2.27 24.97
CA ALA A 404 7.43 -1.48 26.02
C ALA A 404 6.47 -0.39 26.53
N LEU A 405 5.80 0.34 25.63
CA LEU A 405 4.80 1.34 26.02
C LEU A 405 3.56 0.73 26.68
N GLU A 406 3.08 -0.42 26.21
CA GLU A 406 1.94 -1.13 26.81
C GLU A 406 2.24 -1.54 28.26
N VAL A 407 3.44 -2.06 28.52
CA VAL A 407 3.90 -2.43 29.86
C VAL A 407 3.99 -1.21 30.77
N VAL A 408 4.54 -0.11 30.28
CA VAL A 408 4.75 1.09 31.11
C VAL A 408 3.42 1.72 31.50
N PHE A 409 2.51 1.92 30.54
CA PHE A 409 1.29 2.71 30.75
C PHE A 409 0.08 1.87 31.17
N ASN A 410 -0.11 0.66 30.62
CA ASN A 410 -1.26 -0.18 30.94
C ASN A 410 -0.95 -1.22 32.03
N ARG A 411 0.34 -1.48 32.31
CA ARG A 411 0.85 -2.53 33.24
C ARG A 411 0.31 -3.94 32.97
N SER A 412 -0.31 -4.16 31.82
CA SER A 412 -0.80 -5.45 31.35
C SER A 412 0.32 -6.21 30.66
N CYS A 413 0.48 -7.50 30.97
CA CYS A 413 1.34 -8.40 30.19
C CYS A 413 0.56 -9.14 29.09
N ASN A 414 -0.73 -8.83 28.88
CA ASN A 414 -1.56 -9.59 27.95
C ASN A 414 -1.03 -9.51 26.50
N GLY A 415 -0.45 -8.37 26.09
CA GLY A 415 0.25 -8.24 24.80
C GLY A 415 1.54 -9.06 24.73
N ILE A 416 2.32 -9.08 25.82
CA ILE A 416 3.56 -9.87 25.95
C ILE A 416 3.29 -11.37 25.85
N GLU A 417 2.35 -11.91 26.64
CA GLU A 417 2.06 -13.35 26.66
C GLU A 417 1.56 -13.85 25.29
N LYS A 418 0.74 -13.03 24.61
CA LYS A 418 0.29 -13.32 23.25
C LYS A 418 1.46 -13.36 22.27
N ILE A 419 2.35 -12.36 22.27
CA ILE A 419 3.50 -12.32 21.36
C ILE A 419 4.52 -13.43 21.69
N GLN A 420 4.77 -13.74 22.96
CA GLN A 420 5.60 -14.89 23.36
C GLN A 420 5.05 -16.21 22.82
N ASN A 421 3.73 -16.42 22.84
CA ASN A 421 3.11 -17.59 22.24
C ASN A 421 3.28 -17.61 20.71
N ILE A 422 3.20 -16.46 20.04
CA ILE A 422 3.44 -16.34 18.59
C ILE A 422 4.88 -16.71 18.24
N ILE A 423 5.86 -16.16 18.98
CA ILE A 423 7.28 -16.46 18.83
C ILE A 423 7.56 -17.95 19.08
N LYS A 424 7.03 -18.52 20.17
CA LYS A 424 7.25 -19.94 20.53
C LYS A 424 6.81 -20.90 19.41
N ASN A 425 5.78 -20.52 18.66
CA ASN A 425 5.26 -21.30 17.55
C ASN A 425 6.09 -21.17 16.25
N ARG A 426 7.00 -20.18 16.14
CA ARG A 426 7.83 -19.96 14.94
C ARG A 426 9.32 -19.91 15.29
N ARG A 427 10.08 -20.89 14.79
CA ARG A 427 11.53 -21.00 15.03
C ARG A 427 12.35 -20.22 13.98
N GLU A 428 12.41 -18.90 14.11
CA GLU A 428 13.37 -18.06 13.36
C GLU A 428 14.36 -17.35 14.28
N ILE A 429 15.58 -17.09 13.80
CA ILE A 429 16.65 -16.46 14.59
C ILE A 429 16.27 -15.03 15.04
N LYS A 430 15.57 -14.26 14.19
CA LYS A 430 15.09 -12.91 14.53
C LYS A 430 14.02 -12.94 15.63
N LEU A 431 13.13 -13.94 15.60
CA LEU A 431 12.11 -14.15 16.62
C LEU A 431 12.72 -14.53 17.99
N GLN A 432 13.79 -15.34 18.01
CA GLN A 432 14.48 -15.67 19.26
C GLN A 432 15.12 -14.45 19.94
N LYS A 433 15.69 -13.52 19.16
CA LYS A 433 16.22 -12.25 19.70
C LYS A 433 15.09 -11.39 20.29
N LEU A 434 13.96 -11.30 19.59
CA LEU A 434 12.76 -10.62 20.08
C LEU A 434 12.28 -11.21 21.41
N GLU A 435 12.26 -12.54 21.54
CA GLU A 435 11.86 -13.22 22.79
C GLU A 435 12.73 -12.83 23.99
N MET A 436 14.05 -12.74 23.78
CA MET A 436 14.97 -12.33 24.84
C MET A 436 14.73 -10.88 25.29
N GLU A 437 14.45 -9.96 24.35
CA GLU A 437 14.16 -8.58 24.70
C GLU A 437 12.81 -8.43 25.41
N ILE A 438 11.78 -9.16 25.00
CA ILE A 438 10.52 -9.21 25.73
C ILE A 438 10.72 -9.67 27.17
N LYS A 439 11.52 -10.73 27.39
CA LYS A 439 11.87 -11.20 28.73
C LYS A 439 12.62 -10.15 29.54
N LYS A 440 13.49 -9.35 28.92
CA LYS A 440 14.14 -8.21 29.59
C LYS A 440 13.12 -7.16 30.01
N ILE A 441 12.18 -6.79 29.13
CA ILE A 441 11.08 -5.85 29.43
C ILE A 441 10.26 -6.37 30.62
N GLU A 442 9.96 -7.67 30.67
CA GLU A 442 9.20 -8.29 31.77
C GLU A 442 9.99 -8.27 33.10
N ILE A 443 11.30 -8.54 33.06
CA ILE A 443 12.16 -8.42 34.24
C ILE A 443 12.26 -6.96 34.71
N GLU A 444 12.36 -6.00 33.79
CA GLU A 444 12.37 -4.57 34.10
C GLU A 444 11.05 -4.13 34.74
N LYS A 445 9.91 -4.65 34.28
CA LYS A 445 8.61 -4.46 34.94
C LYS A 445 8.66 -4.93 36.39
N MET A 446 9.12 -6.16 36.65
CA MET A 446 9.22 -6.69 38.02
C MET A 446 10.14 -5.84 38.90
N LYS A 447 11.26 -5.36 38.36
CA LYS A 447 12.19 -4.46 39.08
C LYS A 447 11.56 -3.09 39.34
N ALA A 448 10.81 -2.54 38.38
CA ALA A 448 10.12 -1.27 38.52
C ALA A 448 8.99 -1.36 39.56
N GLU A 449 8.25 -2.48 39.61
CA GLU A 449 7.25 -2.75 40.66
C GLU A 449 7.89 -2.83 42.06
N GLN A 450 9.09 -3.41 42.17
CA GLN A 450 9.83 -3.47 43.44
C GLN A 450 10.38 -2.11 43.89
N LYS A 451 10.92 -1.28 42.97
CA LYS A 451 11.39 0.08 43.29
C LYS A 451 10.26 1.04 43.69
N ARG A 452 9.02 0.79 43.24
CA ARG A 452 7.84 1.67 43.47
C ARG A 452 7.30 1.67 44.90
N GLN A 453 7.83 0.85 45.83
CA GLN A 453 7.42 0.91 47.23
C GLN A 453 8.04 2.08 48.02
N GLN A 454 8.85 2.97 47.39
CA GLN A 454 9.66 3.94 48.13
C GLN A 454 9.60 5.44 47.70
N ASP A 455 8.98 5.85 46.59
CA ASP A 455 8.96 7.27 46.18
C ASP A 455 7.55 7.79 45.81
N THR A 456 7.18 9.00 46.25
CA THR A 456 5.79 9.54 46.23
C THR A 456 5.57 10.87 45.48
N HIS A 457 6.50 11.38 44.65
CA HIS A 457 6.28 12.66 43.95
C HIS A 457 6.40 12.53 42.43
N HIS A 458 5.33 12.96 41.74
CA HIS A 458 5.09 12.94 40.28
C HIS A 458 5.01 11.52 39.69
N ILE A 459 3.84 10.87 39.81
CA ILE A 459 3.65 9.47 39.39
C ILE A 459 2.48 9.37 38.44
N LEU A 460 2.75 8.91 37.21
CA LEU A 460 1.73 8.37 36.32
C LEU A 460 1.14 7.08 36.87
N LEU A 461 -0.17 7.07 37.08
CA LEU A 461 -0.94 5.90 37.49
C LEU A 461 -1.54 5.21 36.25
N PRO A 462 -1.71 3.88 36.25
CA PRO A 462 -2.43 3.19 35.18
C PRO A 462 -3.85 3.75 34.98
N SER A 463 -4.46 4.24 36.07
CA SER A 463 -5.77 4.89 36.02
C SER A 463 -5.78 6.19 35.22
N ASP A 464 -4.63 6.84 35.01
CA ASP A 464 -4.49 8.05 34.20
C ASP A 464 -4.64 7.78 32.70
N PHE A 465 -4.61 6.50 32.28
CA PHE A 465 -4.82 6.07 30.92
C PHE A 465 -6.17 5.36 30.79
N GLU A 466 -6.91 5.69 29.74
CA GLU A 466 -8.16 5.01 29.39
C GLU A 466 -7.88 3.78 28.55
N ASN A 467 -7.06 3.93 27.51
CA ASN A 467 -6.71 2.84 26.61
C ASN A 467 -5.41 3.14 25.85
N ILE A 468 -4.71 2.08 25.48
CA ILE A 468 -3.61 2.09 24.52
C ILE A 468 -4.05 1.22 23.35
N SER A 469 -4.05 1.79 22.16
CA SER A 469 -4.39 1.06 20.94
C SER A 469 -3.32 1.32 19.89
N TYR A 470 -3.26 0.48 18.87
CA TYR A 470 -2.31 0.69 17.80
C TYR A 470 -2.88 0.28 16.44
N ILE A 471 -2.29 0.85 15.39
CA ILE A 471 -2.54 0.49 14.00
C ILE A 471 -1.18 0.22 13.37
N VAL A 472 -0.99 -0.97 12.79
CA VAL A 472 0.22 -1.27 12.00
C VAL A 472 -0.13 -1.19 10.53
N LYS A 473 0.73 -0.52 9.76
CA LYS A 473 0.76 -0.57 8.30
C LYS A 473 2.05 -1.27 7.91
N THR A 474 1.94 -2.44 7.29
CA THR A 474 3.10 -3.19 6.82
C THR A 474 3.13 -3.26 5.31
N ILE A 475 4.34 -3.30 4.76
CA ILE A 475 4.54 -3.45 3.32
C ILE A 475 4.33 -4.90 2.92
N ASN A 476 4.76 -5.82 3.78
CA ASN A 476 4.47 -7.23 3.67
C ASN A 476 3.17 -7.58 4.38
N ASP A 477 2.66 -8.78 4.14
CA ASP A 477 1.58 -9.33 4.95
C ASP A 477 1.95 -9.30 6.43
N LEU A 478 1.12 -8.63 7.24
CA LEU A 478 1.25 -8.72 8.69
C LEU A 478 1.17 -10.22 9.05
N PRO A 479 2.11 -10.77 9.85
CA PRO A 479 2.00 -12.13 10.34
C PRO A 479 0.58 -12.40 10.83
N LYS A 480 -0.07 -13.48 10.35
CA LYS A 480 -1.48 -13.81 10.63
C LYS A 480 -1.80 -13.73 12.12
N GLU A 481 -0.81 -14.00 12.94
CA GLU A 481 -0.86 -14.03 14.38
C GLU A 481 -0.92 -12.63 15.02
N LEU A 482 -0.37 -11.59 14.38
CA LEU A 482 -0.44 -10.19 14.83
C LEU A 482 -1.73 -9.49 14.36
N ARG A 483 -2.45 -10.05 13.37
CA ARG A 483 -3.69 -9.48 12.82
C ARG A 483 -4.84 -9.43 13.85
N ASN A 484 -4.73 -10.20 14.93
CA ASN A 484 -5.77 -10.33 15.98
C ASN A 484 -5.39 -9.66 17.31
N CYS A 485 -4.27 -8.94 17.38
CA CYS A 485 -3.91 -8.15 18.54
C CYS A 485 -4.67 -6.82 18.47
N LYS A 486 -5.88 -6.79 19.02
CA LYS A 486 -6.63 -5.56 19.32
C LYS A 486 -6.56 -5.26 20.81
#